data_AF-A0A6P3J8T2-F1
#
_entry.id   AF-A0A6P3J8T2-F1
#
_cell.length_a   1.000
_cell.length_b   1.000
_cell.length_c   1.000
_cell.angle_alpha   90.00
_cell.angle_beta   90.00
_cell.angle_gamma   90.00
#
_symmetry.space_group_name_H-M   'P 1'
#
loop_
_entity.id
_entity.type
_entity.pdbx_description
1 polymer ?
#
loop_
_entity_poly.entity_id
_entity_poly.type
_entity_poly.pdbx_seq_one_letter_code
_entity_poly.pdbx_strand_id
1 'polypeptide(L)'
;MKVLVAAVFVLCTVALCSCARERVHTPPTCCFTYTSGKIPRGNVVNYFKTSSNCPKSGIIFLTRRGLSVCVDPADSWVQEYIRDLEKSP
;
A
#
# COMPACT_ATOMS: atom_id res chain seq x y z
N MET A 1 -46.30 17.09 23.56
CA MET A 1 -46.28 15.98 22.58
C MET A 1 -45.45 16.32 21.34
N LYS A 2 -45.72 17.41 20.62
CA LYS A 2 -44.99 17.82 19.39
C LYS A 2 -43.46 17.93 19.54
N VAL A 3 -42.99 18.52 20.64
CA VAL A 3 -41.55 18.70 20.94
C VAL A 3 -40.85 17.37 21.24
N LEU A 4 -41.53 16.47 21.96
CA LEU A 4 -41.03 15.11 22.24
C LEU A 4 -40.94 14.28 20.96
N VAL A 5 -41.93 14.39 20.07
CA VAL A 5 -41.92 13.70 18.78
C VAL A 5 -40.76 14.18 17.89
N ALA A 6 -40.52 15.50 17.83
CA ALA A 6 -39.40 16.06 17.09
C ALA A 6 -38.04 15.62 17.67
N ALA A 7 -37.89 15.65 19.00
CA ALA A 7 -36.67 15.22 19.67
C ALA A 7 -36.37 13.73 19.44
N VAL A 8 -37.39 12.88 19.49
CA VAL A 8 -37.26 11.43 19.21
C VAL A 8 -36.88 11.19 17.75
N PHE A 9 -37.49 11.90 16.80
CA PHE A 9 -37.14 11.78 15.38
C PHE A 9 -35.68 12.17 15.11
N VAL A 10 -35.22 13.26 15.72
CA VAL A 10 -33.81 13.72 15.59
C VAL A 10 -32.84 12.73 16.24
N LEU A 11 -33.18 12.15 17.39
CA LEU A 11 -32.36 11.10 18.00
C LEU A 11 -32.28 9.83 17.14
N CYS A 12 -33.41 9.43 16.53
CA CYS A 12 -33.45 8.26 15.65
C CYS A 12 -32.59 8.45 14.38
N THR A 13 -32.61 9.64 13.77
CA THR A 13 -31.79 9.90 12.56
C THR A 13 -30.30 9.90 12.87
N VAL A 14 -29.87 10.40 14.04
CA VAL A 14 -28.45 10.38 14.46
C VAL A 14 -27.98 8.96 14.79
N ALA A 15 -28.81 8.13 15.44
CA ALA A 15 -28.47 6.74 15.76
C ALA A 15 -28.33 5.85 14.51
N LEU A 16 -29.20 6.06 13.51
CA LEU A 16 -29.18 5.32 12.24
C LEU A 16 -28.04 5.78 11.31
N CYS A 17 -27.44 6.95 11.55
CA CYS A 17 -26.34 7.48 10.74
C CYS A 17 -24.95 6.90 11.13
N SER A 18 -24.95 5.74 11.80
CA SER A 18 -23.75 4.95 12.03
C SER A 18 -23.29 4.35 10.70
N CYS A 19 -22.63 5.16 9.86
CA CYS A 19 -21.93 4.69 8.67
C CYS A 19 -20.86 3.70 9.13
N ALA A 20 -21.19 2.41 9.15
CA ALA A 20 -20.21 1.36 9.25
C ALA A 20 -19.28 1.54 8.04
N ARG A 21 -18.11 2.13 8.29
CA ARG A 21 -17.04 2.17 7.29
C ARG A 21 -16.59 0.73 7.17
N GLU A 22 -17.19 -0.02 6.25
CA GLU A 22 -16.70 -1.34 5.91
C GLU A 22 -15.23 -1.17 5.54
N ARG A 23 -14.35 -1.67 6.42
CA ARG A 23 -12.94 -1.78 6.15
C ARG A 23 -12.86 -2.84 5.07
N VAL A 24 -12.83 -2.42 3.80
CA VAL A 24 -12.55 -3.36 2.71
C VAL A 24 -11.20 -3.99 3.04
N HIS A 25 -11.22 -5.26 3.44
CA HIS A 25 -10.02 -6.02 3.77
C HIS A 25 -9.32 -6.40 2.47
N THR A 26 -8.62 -5.44 1.86
CA THR A 26 -7.74 -5.73 0.72
C THR A 26 -6.53 -6.50 1.25
N PRO A 27 -6.22 -7.68 0.69
CA PRO A 27 -5.02 -8.41 1.10
C PRO A 27 -3.77 -7.56 0.85
N PRO A 28 -2.75 -7.65 1.72
CA PRO A 28 -1.52 -6.89 1.54
C PRO A 28 -0.77 -7.35 0.29
N THR A 29 -0.15 -6.41 -0.42
CA THR A 29 0.77 -6.73 -1.52
C THR A 29 2.08 -7.29 -0.95
N CYS A 30 2.38 -8.54 -1.27
CA CYS A 30 3.55 -9.28 -0.78
C CYS A 30 4.40 -9.86 -1.91
N CYS A 31 5.70 -10.01 -1.64
CA CYS A 31 6.63 -10.74 -2.49
C CYS A 31 6.87 -12.14 -1.91
N PHE A 32 6.65 -13.18 -2.73
CA PHE A 32 6.91 -14.58 -2.34
C PHE A 32 8.21 -15.10 -2.94
N THR A 33 8.62 -14.54 -4.08
CA THR A 33 9.86 -14.82 -4.80
C THR A 33 10.50 -13.52 -5.27
N TYR A 34 11.80 -13.56 -5.51
CA TYR A 34 12.58 -12.43 -6.03
C TYR A 34 13.12 -12.77 -7.41
N THR A 35 13.33 -11.75 -8.24
CA THR A 35 14.07 -11.92 -9.49
C THR A 35 15.50 -12.36 -9.19
N SER A 36 16.00 -13.34 -9.95
CA SER A 36 17.39 -13.81 -9.83
C SER A 36 18.39 -12.86 -10.48
N GLY A 37 17.94 -11.99 -11.38
CA GLY A 37 18.79 -11.08 -12.15
C GLY A 37 18.69 -9.64 -11.68
N LYS A 38 19.84 -8.93 -11.70
CA LYS A 38 19.90 -7.48 -11.51
C LYS A 38 19.21 -6.76 -12.66
N ILE A 39 18.24 -5.91 -12.33
CA ILE A 39 17.55 -5.08 -13.31
C ILE A 39 18.48 -3.92 -13.67
N PRO A 40 18.66 -3.56 -14.95
CA PRO A 40 19.45 -2.39 -15.31
C PRO A 40 18.91 -1.11 -14.66
N ARG A 41 19.77 -0.31 -13.99
CA ARG A 41 19.38 0.90 -13.23
C ARG A 41 18.46 1.83 -14.01
N GLY A 42 18.79 2.08 -15.28
CA GLY A 42 18.04 2.97 -16.16
C GLY A 42 16.61 2.52 -16.44
N ASN A 43 16.28 1.25 -16.19
CA ASN A 43 14.94 0.71 -16.38
C ASN A 43 14.05 0.88 -15.14
N VAL A 44 14.60 1.21 -13.97
CA VAL A 44 13.83 1.38 -12.72
C VAL A 44 13.45 2.84 -12.54
N VAL A 45 12.14 3.11 -12.43
CA VAL A 45 11.60 4.47 -12.28
C VAL A 45 11.05 4.75 -10.88
N ASN A 46 10.64 3.73 -10.15
CA ASN A 46 10.13 3.88 -8.79
C ASN A 46 10.28 2.58 -8.01
N TYR A 47 10.03 2.64 -6.70
CA TYR A 47 10.01 1.49 -5.83
C TYR A 47 8.87 1.57 -4.81
N PHE A 48 8.42 0.41 -4.33
CA PHE A 48 7.46 0.28 -3.24
C PHE A 48 7.96 -0.74 -2.22
N LYS A 49 7.74 -0.48 -0.94
CA LYS A 49 7.97 -1.47 0.13
C LYS A 49 6.73 -2.33 0.27
N THR A 50 6.90 -3.65 0.42
CA THR A 50 5.77 -4.54 0.75
C THR A 50 5.23 -4.24 2.15
N SER A 51 4.01 -4.69 2.44
CA SER A 51 3.42 -4.54 3.76
C SER A 51 4.26 -5.25 4.84
N SER A 52 4.28 -4.71 6.06
CA SER A 52 4.84 -5.38 7.23
C SER A 52 4.06 -6.65 7.64
N ASN A 53 2.85 -6.83 7.13
CA ASN A 53 2.04 -8.04 7.34
C ASN A 53 2.46 -9.19 6.42
N CYS A 54 3.41 -8.97 5.51
CA CYS A 54 3.92 -10.02 4.64
C CYS A 54 4.86 -10.96 5.41
N PRO A 55 4.89 -12.26 5.07
CA PRO A 55 5.78 -13.22 5.73
C PRO A 55 7.26 -12.96 5.47
N LYS A 56 7.57 -12.18 4.41
CA LYS A 56 8.93 -11.77 4.04
C LYS A 56 8.92 -10.29 3.66
N SER A 57 10.00 -9.60 4.01
CA SER A 57 10.27 -8.23 3.55
C SER A 57 10.61 -8.23 2.06
N GLY A 58 9.96 -7.38 1.28
CA GLY A 58 10.22 -7.24 -0.15
C GLY A 58 10.25 -5.79 -0.60
N ILE A 59 11.00 -5.55 -1.68
CA ILE A 59 10.93 -4.31 -2.45
C ILE A 59 10.34 -4.65 -3.82
N ILE A 60 9.45 -3.80 -4.31
CA ILE A 60 8.88 -3.92 -5.65
C ILE A 60 9.44 -2.76 -6.47
N PHE A 61 10.22 -3.06 -7.51
CA PHE A 61 10.62 -2.06 -8.48
C PHE A 61 9.57 -1.91 -9.58
N LEU A 62 9.19 -0.66 -9.83
CA LEU A 62 8.42 -0.27 -11.01
C LEU A 62 9.40 0.05 -12.13
N THR A 63 9.27 -0.67 -13.23
CA THR A 63 10.11 -0.43 -14.42
C THR A 63 9.47 0.60 -15.35
N ARG A 64 10.26 1.18 -16.27
CA ARG A 64 9.79 2.08 -17.35
C ARG A 64 8.67 1.46 -18.21
N ARG A 65 8.61 0.13 -18.28
CA ARG A 65 7.57 -0.60 -19.00
C ARG A 65 6.29 -0.82 -18.18
N GLY A 66 6.20 -0.25 -16.99
CA GLY A 66 5.06 -0.42 -16.08
C GLY A 66 5.03 -1.78 -15.35
N LEU A 67 6.10 -2.57 -15.43
CA LEU A 67 6.18 -3.87 -14.74
C LEU A 67 6.62 -3.68 -13.30
N SER A 68 5.91 -4.35 -12.39
CA SER A 68 6.25 -4.48 -10.97
C SER A 68 7.06 -5.76 -10.75
N VAL A 69 8.29 -5.63 -10.26
CA VAL A 69 9.21 -6.75 -10.06
C VAL A 69 9.65 -6.82 -8.60
N CYS A 70 9.40 -7.95 -7.95
CA CYS A 70 9.89 -8.24 -6.61
C CYS A 70 11.42 -8.46 -6.61
N VAL A 71 12.12 -7.75 -5.74
CA VAL A 71 13.57 -7.84 -5.54
C VAL A 71 13.88 -8.03 -4.05
N ASP A 72 15.00 -8.67 -3.75
CA ASP A 72 15.42 -8.95 -2.38
C ASP A 72 15.98 -7.67 -1.72
N PRO A 73 15.44 -7.19 -0.60
CA PRO A 73 16.03 -6.04 0.12
C PRO A 73 17.47 -6.30 0.61
N ALA A 74 17.90 -7.56 0.76
CA ALA A 74 19.26 -7.89 1.18
C ALA A 74 20.31 -7.60 0.08
N ASP A 75 19.90 -7.48 -1.18
CA ASP A 75 20.80 -7.21 -2.28
C ASP A 75 21.34 -5.78 -2.25
N SER A 76 22.66 -5.62 -2.31
CA SER A 76 23.33 -4.31 -2.22
C SER A 76 22.91 -3.35 -3.34
N TRP A 77 22.67 -3.87 -4.55
CA TRP A 77 22.23 -3.08 -5.70
C TRP A 77 20.78 -2.58 -5.55
N VAL A 78 19.94 -3.31 -4.82
CA VAL A 78 18.57 -2.86 -4.51
C VAL A 78 18.63 -1.64 -3.60
N GLN A 79 19.45 -1.70 -2.56
CA GLN A 79 19.66 -0.57 -1.64
C GLN A 79 20.30 0.64 -2.32
N GLU A 80 21.22 0.41 -3.25
CA GLU A 80 21.77 1.47 -4.11
C GLU A 80 20.66 2.18 -4.90
N TYR A 81 19.78 1.41 -5.55
CA TYR A 81 18.74 1.98 -6.41
C TYR A 81 17.71 2.75 -5.59
N ILE A 82 17.36 2.27 -4.40
CA ILE A 82 16.48 2.99 -3.47
C ILE A 82 17.09 4.34 -3.10
N ARG A 83 18.37 4.38 -2.70
CA ARG A 83 19.05 5.65 -2.37
C ARG A 83 19.11 6.61 -3.55
N ASP A 84 19.32 6.10 -4.76
CA ASP A 84 19.32 6.95 -5.96
C ASP A 84 17.94 7.54 -6.24
N LEU A 85 16.89 6.74 -6.08
CA LEU A 85 15.51 7.19 -6.27
C LEU A 85 15.10 8.21 -5.19
N GLU A 86 15.53 8.03 -3.95
CA GLU A 86 15.25 8.99 -2.86
C GLU A 86 15.97 10.34 -3.03
N LYS A 87 17.10 10.38 -3.74
CA LYS A 87 17.83 11.62 -4.05
C LYS A 87 17.20 12.41 -5.20
N SER A 88 16.32 11.81 -5.99
CA SER A 88 15.68 12.43 -7.16
C SER A 88 14.16 12.34 -7.01
N PRO A 89 13.55 13.20 -6.15
CA PRO A 89 12.13 13.14 -5.82
C PRO A 89 11.21 13.40 -7.02
#